data_AF-A0A3N7CEN2-F1
#
_entry.id   AF-A0A3N7CEN2-F1
#
_cell.length_a   1.000
_cell.length_b   1.000
_cell.length_c   1.000
_cell.angle_alpha   90.00
_cell.angle_beta   90.00
_cell.angle_gamma   90.00
#
_symmetry.space_group_name_H-M   'P 1'
#
loop_
_entity.id
_entity.type
_entity.pdbx_description
1 polymer ?
#
loop_
_entity_poly.entity_id
_entity_poly.type
_entity_poly.pdbx_seq_one_letter_code
_entity_poly.pdbx_strand_id
1 'polypeptide(L)'
;MTKPDVVIPIGELARRSGVAASALRFYEEQGLLQSKRSESGRRHYLRSDLRRVAFLRAAQNVGLSLEQIRSALQTLPDARTPTPADWERLSRGWRPLLDARIAELTRLRDQLSACIGCGCLSLSKCALYNPADAAALRGTGARYLLGDSSKEVLAALEKPQAKTSLKAPPRHRA
;
A
#
# COMPACT_ATOMS: atom_id res chain seq x y z
N MET A 1 1.59 26.00 32.72
CA MET A 1 0.30 25.35 33.07
C MET A 1 -0.18 24.52 31.89
N THR A 2 0.09 23.22 31.90
CA THR A 2 -0.46 22.24 30.94
C THR A 2 -1.97 22.16 31.16
N LYS A 3 -2.74 22.47 30.12
CA LYS A 3 -4.20 22.35 30.11
C LYS A 3 -4.57 20.91 30.47
N PRO A 4 -5.58 20.64 31.31
CA PRO A 4 -5.97 19.27 31.62
C PRO A 4 -6.24 18.52 30.32
N ASP A 5 -5.65 17.33 30.21
CA ASP A 5 -5.80 16.45 29.07
C ASP A 5 -7.28 16.06 28.93
N VAL A 6 -8.00 16.79 28.10
CA VAL A 6 -9.44 16.59 27.89
C VAL A 6 -9.63 15.21 27.28
N VAL A 7 -10.19 14.30 28.07
CA VAL A 7 -10.54 12.96 27.61
C VAL A 7 -11.92 12.94 26.98
N ILE A 8 -12.11 12.11 25.96
CA ILE A 8 -13.37 11.93 25.25
C ILE A 8 -13.72 10.44 25.15
N PRO A 9 -15.01 10.06 25.24
CA PRO A 9 -15.42 8.67 25.11
C PRO A 9 -15.20 8.14 23.68
N ILE A 10 -15.09 6.83 23.53
CA ILE A 10 -14.85 6.20 22.22
C ILE A 10 -15.86 6.61 21.13
N GLY A 11 -17.15 6.80 21.49
CA GLY A 11 -18.17 7.21 20.54
C GLY A 11 -17.96 8.62 20.01
N GLU A 12 -17.45 9.53 20.84
CA GLU A 12 -17.08 10.88 20.45
C GLU A 12 -15.86 10.87 19.52
N LEU A 13 -14.83 10.09 19.88
CA LEU A 13 -13.64 9.93 19.04
C LEU A 13 -14.01 9.33 17.68
N ALA A 14 -14.87 8.31 17.65
CA ALA A 14 -15.34 7.68 16.42
C ALA A 14 -16.06 8.70 15.51
N ARG A 15 -17.06 9.41 16.06
CA ARG A 15 -17.81 10.42 15.31
C ARG A 15 -16.92 11.50 14.72
N ARG A 16 -15.95 12.00 15.51
CA ARG A 16 -15.08 13.11 15.10
C ARG A 16 -13.94 12.70 14.19
N SER A 17 -13.45 11.47 14.29
CA SER A 17 -12.41 10.95 13.40
C SER A 17 -12.95 10.35 12.12
N GLY A 18 -14.27 10.10 12.03
CA GLY A 18 -14.89 9.40 10.91
C GLY A 18 -14.52 7.91 10.85
N VAL A 19 -14.00 7.36 11.94
CA VAL A 19 -13.57 5.96 12.04
C VAL A 19 -14.55 5.20 12.93
N ALA A 20 -14.91 3.98 12.54
CA ALA A 20 -15.77 3.13 13.35
C ALA A 20 -15.16 2.84 14.73
N ALA A 21 -15.99 2.74 15.77
CA ALA A 21 -15.51 2.42 17.12
C ALA A 21 -14.78 1.07 17.18
N SER A 22 -15.15 0.09 16.33
CA SER A 22 -14.43 -1.18 16.18
C SER A 22 -13.00 -0.96 15.67
N ALA A 23 -12.80 -0.09 14.70
CA ALA A 23 -11.46 0.23 14.18
C ALA A 23 -10.61 0.99 15.23
N LEU A 24 -11.20 1.83 16.07
CA LEU A 24 -10.48 2.43 17.21
C LEU A 24 -10.00 1.39 18.23
N ARG A 25 -10.85 0.40 18.56
CA ARG A 25 -10.44 -0.73 19.42
C ARG A 25 -9.34 -1.56 18.76
N PHE A 26 -9.47 -1.81 17.47
CA PHE A 26 -8.45 -2.51 16.71
C PHE A 26 -7.11 -1.76 16.72
N TYR A 27 -7.09 -0.44 16.52
CA TYR A 27 -5.86 0.35 16.64
C TYR A 27 -5.27 0.28 18.05
N GLU A 28 -6.10 0.25 19.10
CA GLU A 28 -5.65 0.06 20.48
C GLU A 28 -5.02 -1.33 20.70
N GLU A 29 -5.65 -2.39 20.21
CA GLU A 29 -5.11 -3.77 20.25
C GLU A 29 -3.79 -3.87 19.48
N GLN A 30 -3.66 -3.11 18.39
CA GLN A 30 -2.43 -2.98 17.63
C GLN A 30 -1.44 -1.98 18.26
N GLY A 31 -1.63 -1.53 19.50
CA GLY A 31 -0.70 -0.64 20.21
C GLY A 31 -0.51 0.74 19.57
N LEU A 32 -1.41 1.12 18.65
CA LEU A 32 -1.36 2.40 17.94
C LEU A 32 -2.14 3.49 18.66
N LEU A 33 -3.07 3.12 19.54
CA LEU A 33 -3.79 4.02 20.45
C LEU A 33 -3.71 3.48 21.87
N GLN A 34 -3.94 4.35 22.85
CA GLN A 34 -4.05 3.96 24.26
C GLN A 34 -5.32 4.59 24.84
N SER A 35 -6.13 3.80 25.54
CA SER A 35 -7.29 4.32 26.26
C SER A 35 -7.03 4.36 27.76
N LYS A 36 -7.67 5.31 28.44
CA LYS A 36 -7.89 5.29 29.89
C LYS A 36 -9.30 4.75 30.15
N ARG A 37 -9.50 4.10 31.29
CA ARG A 37 -10.83 3.66 31.73
C ARG A 37 -11.41 4.69 32.69
N SER A 38 -12.70 5.03 32.52
CA SER A 38 -13.45 5.77 33.54
C SER A 38 -13.79 4.86 34.71
N GLU A 39 -14.28 5.44 35.81
CA GLU A 39 -14.82 4.71 36.96
C GLU A 39 -15.93 3.71 36.55
N SER A 40 -16.75 4.08 35.56
CA SER A 40 -17.76 3.20 34.95
C SER A 40 -17.22 2.16 33.95
N GLY A 41 -15.89 2.00 33.83
CA GLY A 41 -15.24 1.01 32.95
C GLY A 41 -15.18 1.37 31.45
N ARG A 42 -15.69 2.55 31.06
CA ARG A 42 -15.75 2.99 29.65
C ARG A 42 -14.39 3.49 29.16
N ARG A 43 -14.04 3.15 27.92
CA ARG A 43 -12.83 3.65 27.25
C ARG A 43 -12.95 5.14 26.95
N HIS A 44 -11.94 5.87 27.37
CA HIS A 44 -11.73 7.28 27.14
C HIS A 44 -10.36 7.49 26.50
N TYR A 45 -10.32 8.39 25.52
CA TYR A 45 -9.12 8.71 24.75
C TYR A 45 -8.78 10.17 24.96
N LEU A 46 -7.52 10.54 24.77
CA LEU A 46 -7.13 11.93 24.80
C LEU A 46 -7.71 12.65 23.58
N ARG A 47 -8.08 13.93 23.72
CA ARG A 47 -8.50 14.73 22.56
C ARG A 47 -7.40 14.80 21.48
N SER A 48 -6.13 14.70 21.87
CA SER A 48 -4.98 14.62 20.96
C SER A 48 -4.99 13.35 20.09
N ASP A 49 -5.66 12.28 20.51
CA ASP A 49 -5.79 11.05 19.72
C ASP A 49 -6.54 11.27 18.41
N LEU A 50 -7.32 12.35 18.27
CA LEU A 50 -7.89 12.73 16.97
C LEU A 50 -6.81 12.97 15.91
N ARG A 51 -5.72 13.66 16.29
CA ARG A 51 -4.59 13.91 15.40
C ARG A 51 -3.83 12.61 15.12
N ARG A 52 -3.72 11.74 16.13
CA ARG A 52 -3.10 10.42 15.98
C ARG A 52 -3.90 9.55 15.01
N VAL A 53 -5.23 9.49 15.13
CA VAL A 53 -6.10 8.76 14.19
C VAL A 53 -6.00 9.35 12.79
N ALA A 54 -6.00 10.68 12.65
CA ALA A 54 -5.79 11.32 11.35
C ALA A 54 -4.46 10.92 10.70
N PHE A 55 -3.38 10.85 11.49
CA PHE A 55 -2.09 10.35 11.06
C PHE A 55 -2.14 8.89 10.60
N LEU A 56 -2.75 8.01 11.40
CA LEU A 56 -2.91 6.58 11.05
C LEU A 56 -3.64 6.43 9.71
N ARG A 57 -4.75 7.15 9.52
CA ARG A 57 -5.55 7.12 8.30
C ARG A 57 -4.77 7.60 7.08
N ALA A 58 -4.04 8.71 7.22
CA ALA A 58 -3.24 9.24 6.12
C ALA A 58 -2.10 8.29 5.73
N ALA A 59 -1.41 7.67 6.70
CA ALA A 59 -0.37 6.69 6.43
C ALA A 59 -0.93 5.42 5.78
N GLN A 60 -2.09 4.92 6.22
CA GLN A 60 -2.77 3.80 5.57
C GLN A 60 -3.18 4.12 4.12
N ASN A 61 -3.63 5.35 3.85
CA ASN A 61 -4.00 5.77 2.50
C ASN A 61 -2.79 5.87 1.55
N VAL A 62 -1.60 6.16 2.08
CA VAL A 62 -0.35 6.07 1.32
C VAL A 62 0.01 4.61 1.00
N GLY A 63 -0.53 3.65 1.75
CA GLY A 63 -0.33 2.22 1.56
C GLY A 63 0.59 1.57 2.59
N LEU A 64 0.88 2.25 3.71
CA LEU A 64 1.67 1.64 4.78
C LEU A 64 0.87 0.59 5.56
N SER A 65 1.55 -0.49 5.94
CA SER A 65 1.01 -1.48 6.87
C SER A 65 0.94 -0.90 8.28
N LEU A 66 0.06 -1.46 9.13
CA LEU A 66 -0.03 -1.03 10.53
C LEU A 66 1.27 -1.23 11.30
N GLU A 67 2.06 -2.24 10.93
CA GLU A 67 3.38 -2.49 11.50
C GLU A 67 4.35 -1.35 11.16
N GLN A 68 4.45 -0.95 9.89
CA GLN A 68 5.29 0.16 9.48
C GLN A 68 4.88 1.48 10.17
N ILE A 69 3.56 1.69 10.31
CA ILE A 69 3.03 2.86 11.02
C ILE A 69 3.39 2.80 12.50
N ARG A 70 3.31 1.62 13.14
CA ARG A 70 3.74 1.42 14.53
C ARG A 70 5.22 1.75 14.70
N SER A 71 6.09 1.20 13.84
CA SER A 71 7.53 1.48 13.86
C SER A 71 7.82 2.97 13.70
N ALA A 72 7.12 3.66 12.79
CA ALA A 72 7.25 5.10 12.62
C ALA A 72 6.86 5.88 13.88
N LEU A 73 5.75 5.52 14.52
CA LEU A 73 5.29 6.14 15.76
C LEU A 73 6.19 5.86 16.97
N GLN A 74 6.88 4.71 16.99
CA GLN A 74 7.85 4.38 18.04
C GLN A 74 9.12 5.27 17.98
N THR A 75 9.40 5.93 16.84
CA THR A 75 10.49 6.92 16.76
C THR A 75 10.16 8.24 17.45
N LEU A 76 8.94 8.43 17.94
CA LEU A 76 8.51 9.65 18.59
C LEU A 76 8.84 9.62 20.08
N PRO A 77 9.34 10.74 20.65
CA PRO A 77 9.56 10.85 22.09
C PRO A 77 8.29 10.55 22.89
N ASP A 78 8.42 9.78 23.97
CA ASP A 78 7.35 9.46 24.92
C ASP A 78 6.07 8.87 24.30
N ALA A 79 6.19 8.23 23.13
CA ALA A 79 5.06 7.72 22.34
C ALA A 79 3.97 8.76 22.05
N ARG A 80 4.31 10.06 22.10
CA ARG A 80 3.37 11.18 21.98
C ARG A 80 2.68 11.21 20.60
N THR A 81 1.64 12.04 20.50
CA THR A 81 1.01 12.32 19.20
C THR A 81 1.96 13.11 18.28
N PRO A 82 2.02 12.80 16.96
CA PRO A 82 2.86 13.52 16.01
C PRO A 82 2.60 15.03 15.96
N THR A 83 3.67 15.82 15.97
CA THR A 83 3.67 17.26 15.69
C THR A 83 3.76 17.50 14.17
N PRO A 84 3.57 18.73 13.68
CA PRO A 84 3.81 19.05 12.26
C PRO A 84 5.25 18.73 11.80
N ALA A 85 6.25 18.95 12.66
CA ALA A 85 7.64 18.62 12.34
C ALA A 85 7.87 17.10 12.22
N ASP A 86 7.22 16.30 13.08
CA ASP A 86 7.27 14.84 12.96
C ASP A 86 6.56 14.36 11.69
N TRP A 87 5.41 14.96 11.36
CA TRP A 87 4.70 14.66 10.12
C TRP A 87 5.60 14.88 8.92
N GLU A 88 6.28 16.01 8.86
CA GLU A 88 7.19 16.34 7.76
C GLU A 88 8.35 15.33 7.68
N ARG A 89 8.96 15.00 8.82
CA ARG A 89 10.05 14.01 8.90
C ARG A 89 9.61 12.61 8.47
N LEU A 90 8.49 12.13 9.00
CA LEU A 90 8.00 10.77 8.73
C LEU A 90 7.48 10.66 7.30
N SER A 91 6.71 11.66 6.83
CA SER A 91 6.20 11.67 5.46
C SER A 91 7.30 11.73 4.40
N ARG A 92 8.45 12.36 4.67
CA ARG A 92 9.62 12.30 3.77
C ARG A 92 10.06 10.86 3.48
N GLY A 93 10.03 9.98 4.49
CA GLY A 93 10.36 8.56 4.29
C GLY A 93 9.32 7.80 3.47
N TRP A 94 8.09 8.30 3.39
CA TRP A 94 6.98 7.64 2.69
C TRP A 94 6.76 8.16 1.27
N ARG A 95 7.28 9.36 0.95
CA ARG A 95 7.19 9.94 -0.40
C ARG A 95 7.64 8.97 -1.49
N PRO A 96 8.80 8.28 -1.39
CA PRO A 96 9.20 7.34 -2.44
C PRO A 96 8.21 6.18 -2.64
N LEU A 97 7.55 5.72 -1.58
CA LEU A 97 6.51 4.68 -1.67
C LEU A 97 5.27 5.20 -2.40
N LEU A 98 4.85 6.43 -2.07
CA LEU A 98 3.73 7.09 -2.73
C LEU A 98 4.02 7.33 -4.21
N ASP A 99 5.21 7.85 -4.53
CA ASP A 99 5.65 8.14 -5.91
C ASP A 99 5.72 6.86 -6.75
N ALA A 100 6.25 5.76 -6.18
CA ALA A 100 6.27 4.46 -6.83
C ALA A 100 4.85 3.96 -7.15
N ARG A 101 3.92 4.13 -6.21
CA ARG A 101 2.51 3.71 -6.38
C ARG A 101 1.76 4.60 -7.37
N ILE A 102 2.02 5.91 -7.38
CA ILE A 102 1.51 6.83 -8.41
C ILE A 102 2.04 6.43 -9.78
N ALA A 103 3.33 6.13 -9.91
CA ALA A 103 3.91 5.71 -11.17
C ALA A 103 3.28 4.40 -11.67
N GLU A 104 3.08 3.42 -10.80
CA GLU A 104 2.40 2.16 -11.12
C GLU A 104 0.95 2.38 -11.56
N LEU A 105 0.17 3.15 -10.78
CA LEU A 105 -1.22 3.46 -11.12
C LEU A 105 -1.34 4.29 -12.40
N THR A 106 -0.39 5.18 -12.67
CA THR A 106 -0.32 5.98 -13.90
C THR A 106 -0.02 5.08 -15.08
N ARG A 107 0.98 4.18 -14.98
CA ARG A 107 1.26 3.18 -16.02
C ARG A 107 0.04 2.31 -16.28
N LEU A 108 -0.61 1.81 -15.23
CA LEU A 108 -1.80 1.00 -15.36
C LEU A 108 -2.92 1.77 -16.06
N ARG A 109 -3.20 3.01 -15.65
CA ARG A 109 -4.19 3.90 -16.31
C ARG A 109 -3.88 4.11 -17.78
N ASP A 110 -2.62 4.40 -18.12
CA ASP A 110 -2.22 4.66 -19.50
C ASP A 110 -2.25 3.37 -20.34
N GLN A 111 -1.97 2.22 -19.71
CA GLN A 111 -2.07 0.89 -20.32
C GLN A 111 -3.50 0.36 -20.41
N LEU A 112 -4.45 0.82 -19.58
CA LEU A 112 -5.87 0.50 -19.74
C LEU A 112 -6.31 0.87 -21.17
N SER A 113 -5.80 1.98 -21.70
CA SER A 113 -6.02 2.40 -23.10
C SER A 113 -5.16 1.61 -24.10
N ALA A 114 -3.98 1.12 -23.72
CA ALA A 114 -3.06 0.40 -24.62
C ALA A 114 -3.50 -1.05 -24.89
N CYS A 115 -4.12 -1.75 -23.93
CA CYS A 115 -4.83 -3.00 -24.20
C CYS A 115 -6.14 -2.77 -24.97
N ILE A 116 -6.65 -1.53 -24.99
CA ILE A 116 -7.74 -1.06 -25.85
C ILE A 116 -7.21 -0.55 -27.21
N GLY A 117 -5.90 -0.47 -27.43
CA GLY A 117 -5.29 0.02 -28.69
C GLY A 117 -5.44 -0.92 -29.88
N CYS A 118 -5.88 -2.15 -29.65
CA CYS A 118 -6.36 -3.07 -30.69
C CYS A 118 -7.85 -2.88 -31.03
N GLY A 119 -8.59 -2.21 -30.14
CA GLY A 119 -10.06 -2.09 -30.18
C GLY A 119 -10.81 -3.42 -30.01
N CYS A 120 -10.16 -4.49 -29.53
CA CYS A 120 -10.69 -5.84 -29.72
C CYS A 120 -11.07 -6.65 -28.48
N LEU A 121 -10.62 -6.31 -27.27
CA LEU A 121 -10.96 -7.03 -26.01
C LEU A 121 -10.96 -8.57 -26.17
N SER A 122 -10.04 -9.12 -26.96
CA SER A 122 -10.08 -10.53 -27.35
C SER A 122 -8.77 -11.23 -26.99
N LEU A 123 -8.89 -12.30 -26.20
CA LEU A 123 -7.82 -13.25 -25.91
C LEU A 123 -7.19 -13.85 -27.19
N SER A 124 -7.89 -13.82 -28.34
CA SER A 124 -7.34 -14.28 -29.62
C SER A 124 -6.29 -13.32 -30.23
N LYS A 125 -6.31 -12.02 -29.89
CA LYS A 125 -5.29 -11.05 -30.36
C LYS A 125 -4.08 -10.94 -29.43
N CYS A 126 -4.09 -11.66 -28.30
CA CYS A 126 -2.90 -11.83 -27.46
C CYS A 126 -1.74 -12.46 -28.26
N ALA A 127 -2.02 -13.36 -29.21
CA ALA A 127 -1.01 -13.94 -30.09
C ALA A 127 -0.27 -12.92 -30.97
N LEU A 128 -0.85 -11.74 -31.23
CA LEU A 128 -0.19 -10.67 -31.99
C LEU A 128 0.87 -9.93 -31.14
N TYR A 129 0.59 -9.74 -29.85
CA TYR A 129 1.41 -8.95 -28.93
C TYR A 129 2.34 -9.81 -28.04
N ASN A 130 1.95 -11.06 -27.79
CA ASN A 130 2.68 -12.05 -27.00
C ASN A 130 2.56 -13.44 -27.70
N PRO A 131 3.09 -13.58 -28.93
CA PRO A 131 3.05 -14.85 -29.65
C PRO A 131 3.70 -15.95 -28.82
N ALA A 132 3.03 -17.11 -28.78
CA ALA A 132 3.47 -18.29 -28.03
C ALA A 132 3.82 -18.04 -26.56
N ASP A 133 3.22 -17.00 -25.95
CA ASP A 133 3.52 -16.59 -24.57
C ASP A 133 4.99 -16.28 -24.31
N ALA A 134 5.67 -15.66 -25.28
CA ALA A 134 7.07 -15.24 -25.17
C ALA A 134 7.41 -14.46 -23.89
N ALA A 135 6.46 -13.69 -23.37
CA ALA A 135 6.63 -12.92 -22.14
C ALA A 135 6.95 -13.82 -20.94
N ALA A 136 6.48 -15.08 -20.90
CA ALA A 136 6.77 -16.02 -19.83
C ALA A 136 8.27 -16.28 -19.62
N LEU A 137 9.11 -16.05 -20.65
CA LEU A 137 10.57 -16.13 -20.53
C LEU A 137 11.15 -15.11 -19.54
N ARG A 138 10.42 -14.04 -19.23
CA ARG A 138 10.81 -13.03 -18.25
C ARG A 138 10.39 -13.37 -16.82
N GLY A 139 9.58 -14.41 -16.63
CA GLY A 139 9.13 -14.93 -15.34
C GLY A 139 7.61 -15.04 -15.23
N THR A 140 7.11 -15.26 -14.01
CA THR A 140 5.67 -15.47 -13.76
C THR A 140 4.87 -14.17 -13.79
N GLY A 141 3.57 -14.28 -14.12
CA GLY A 141 2.61 -13.18 -14.02
C GLY A 141 2.45 -12.36 -15.31
N ALA A 142 1.65 -11.30 -15.23
CA ALA A 142 1.32 -10.42 -16.36
C ALA A 142 2.49 -9.48 -16.72
N ARG A 143 3.54 -10.03 -17.31
CA ARG A 143 4.84 -9.37 -17.54
C ARG A 143 4.76 -7.96 -18.13
N TYR A 144 3.89 -7.74 -19.11
CA TYR A 144 3.76 -6.42 -19.74
C TYR A 144 3.10 -5.36 -18.83
N LEU A 145 2.25 -5.79 -17.90
CA LEU A 145 1.72 -4.91 -16.85
C LEU A 145 2.77 -4.63 -15.77
N LEU A 146 3.69 -5.57 -15.57
CA LEU A 146 4.80 -5.45 -14.61
C LEU A 146 5.99 -4.64 -15.14
N GLY A 147 5.90 -4.10 -16.36
CA GLY A 147 6.86 -3.17 -16.93
C GLY A 147 7.72 -3.72 -18.08
N ASP A 148 7.59 -5.00 -18.44
CA ASP A 148 8.23 -5.53 -19.65
C ASP A 148 7.55 -4.98 -20.93
N SER A 149 8.30 -4.70 -21.99
CA SER A 149 7.74 -4.27 -23.28
C SER A 149 7.62 -5.44 -24.27
N SER A 150 6.48 -5.53 -24.97
CA SER A 150 6.29 -6.51 -26.06
C SER A 150 7.39 -6.39 -27.13
N LYS A 151 7.75 -5.16 -27.52
CA LYS A 151 8.82 -4.92 -28.50
C LYS A 151 10.17 -5.48 -28.05
N GLU A 152 10.51 -5.30 -26.78
CA GLU A 152 11.77 -5.76 -26.20
C GLU A 152 11.81 -7.28 -26.03
N VAL A 153 10.68 -7.88 -25.66
CA VAL A 153 10.54 -9.34 -25.56
C VAL A 153 10.64 -9.98 -26.94
N LEU A 154 9.95 -9.45 -27.95
CA LEU A 154 9.98 -9.97 -29.32
C LEU A 154 11.34 -9.79 -29.98
N ALA A 155 11.97 -8.62 -29.83
CA ALA A 155 13.32 -8.40 -30.34
C ALA A 155 14.37 -9.32 -29.70
N ALA A 156 14.12 -9.81 -28.47
CA ALA A 156 14.98 -10.80 -27.82
C ALA A 156 14.80 -12.23 -28.38
N LEU A 157 13.66 -12.53 -29.01
CA LEU A 157 13.41 -13.81 -29.68
C LEU A 157 14.01 -13.87 -31.09
N GLU A 158 14.08 -12.74 -31.79
CA GLU A 158 14.65 -12.64 -33.14
C GLU A 158 16.19 -12.74 -33.16
N LYS A 159 16.84 -12.57 -32.01
CA LYS A 159 18.28 -12.80 -31.89
C LYS A 159 18.54 -14.32 -31.80
N PRO A 160 19.39 -14.89 -32.66
CA PRO A 160 19.70 -16.32 -32.60
C PRO A 160 20.33 -16.63 -31.25
N GLN A 161 19.62 -17.40 -30.42
CA GLN A 161 20.14 -17.86 -29.14
C GLN A 161 21.22 -18.91 -29.40
N ALA A 162 22.47 -18.58 -29.02
CA ALA A 162 23.49 -19.59 -28.82
C ALA A 162 22.96 -20.61 -27.80
N LYS A 163 22.93 -21.88 -28.22
CA LYS A 163 22.35 -23.02 -27.49
C LYS A 163 22.81 -23.03 -26.03
N THR A 164 21.89 -22.79 -25.10
CA THR A 164 22.01 -23.22 -23.71
C THR A 164 20.73 -23.95 -23.32
N SER A 165 20.88 -25.25 -23.06
CA SER A 165 19.82 -26.16 -22.63
C SER A 165 19.09 -25.62 -21.39
N LEU A 166 17.87 -25.11 -21.55
CA LEU A 166 16.95 -24.94 -20.44
C LEU A 166 16.32 -26.29 -20.08
N LYS A 167 16.67 -26.80 -18.89
CA LYS A 167 15.94 -27.88 -18.22
C LYS A 167 14.51 -27.42 -17.93
N ALA A 168 13.54 -28.27 -18.27
CA ALA A 168 12.13 -28.02 -18.01
C ALA A 168 11.85 -27.82 -16.51
N PRO A 169 10.98 -26.86 -16.12
CA PRO A 169 10.56 -26.71 -14.72
C PRO A 169 9.68 -27.89 -14.28
N PRO A 170 9.71 -28.27 -12.99
CA PRO A 170 8.97 -29.42 -12.48
C PRO A 170 7.46 -29.16 -12.52
N ARG A 171 6.70 -30.14 -13.03
CA ARG A 171 5.23 -30.12 -13.03
C ARG A 171 4.73 -30.31 -11.60
N HIS A 172 4.22 -29.26 -10.98
CA HIS A 172 3.42 -29.39 -9.75
C HIS A 172 2.06 -29.98 -10.12
N ARG A 173 1.76 -31.17 -9.59
CA ARG A 173 0.42 -31.79 -9.62
C ARG A 173 -0.51 -31.03 -8.68
N ALA A 174 -1.78 -31.00 -9.06
CA ALA A 174 -2.92 -30.41 -8.38
C ALA A 174 -3.08 -30.89 -6.93
#